data_AF-A0A9X2D294-F1
#
_entry.id   AF-A0A9X2D294-F1
#
_cell.length_a   1.000
_cell.length_b   1.000
_cell.length_c   1.000
_cell.angle_alpha   90.00
_cell.angle_beta   90.00
_cell.angle_gamma   90.00
#
_symmetry.space_group_name_H-M   'P 1'
#
loop_
_entity.id
_entity.type
_entity.pdbx_description
1 polymer ?
#
loop_
_entity_poly.entity_id
_entity_poly.type
_entity_poly.pdbx_seq_one_letter_code
_entity_poly.pdbx_strand_id
1 'polypeptide(L)'
;MKKILITFLLLCIHFNSHASASDFTVCRSTYALCTTAVCQPLPGKAGFATCACKVKTGYSAGTKPCTGIIKTKAGQVVSSRYFPIKAYKSCANDRFWAFCLDSPCVVNPNDPSKASCICSLVKNKGNYVIIPDSHHKTSCTSKIYSSTTVNDVNQITAFLKTHTELPPFPIKVLKGQ
;
A
#
# COMPACT_ATOMS: atom_id res chain seq x y z
N MET A 1 41.30 52.87 27.05
CA MET A 1 41.57 51.43 26.88
C MET A 1 40.75 50.62 27.89
N LYS A 2 39.65 50.00 27.47
CA LYS A 2 39.18 48.67 27.93
C LYS A 2 37.89 48.34 27.18
N LYS A 3 38.03 47.41 26.23
CA LYS A 3 36.95 46.66 25.57
C LYS A 3 36.34 45.66 26.59
N ILE A 4 35.29 44.93 26.17
CA ILE A 4 34.68 43.70 26.78
C ILE A 4 33.30 44.01 27.40
N LEU A 5 32.18 43.33 27.10
CA LEU A 5 31.88 42.21 26.21
C LEU A 5 30.38 42.24 25.90
N ILE A 6 30.00 41.87 24.69
CA ILE A 6 28.61 41.71 24.24
C ILE A 6 28.13 40.34 24.74
N THR A 7 27.12 40.31 25.61
CA THR A 7 26.46 39.07 26.03
C THR A 7 25.44 38.66 24.96
N PHE A 8 25.87 37.83 24.01
CA PHE A 8 25.00 37.24 22.98
C PHE A 8 24.10 36.18 23.62
N LEU A 9 22.79 36.44 23.57
CA LEU A 9 21.70 35.55 23.97
C LEU A 9 21.66 34.34 23.02
N LEU A 10 22.26 33.21 23.44
CA LEU A 10 22.16 31.92 22.74
C LEU A 10 20.77 31.32 22.98
N LEU A 11 19.81 31.68 22.13
CA LEU A 11 18.56 30.94 21.96
C LEU A 11 18.89 29.60 21.28
N CYS A 12 19.05 28.55 22.08
CA CYS A 12 19.06 27.18 21.57
C CYS A 12 17.66 26.81 21.09
N ILE A 13 17.36 27.12 19.82
CA ILE A 13 16.19 26.57 19.13
C ILE A 13 16.44 25.06 18.99
N HIS A 14 15.92 24.29 19.93
CA HIS A 14 15.77 22.85 19.78
C HIS A 14 14.75 22.59 18.67
N PHE A 15 15.22 22.53 17.43
CA PHE A 15 14.51 21.84 16.36
C PHE A 15 14.43 20.37 16.76
N ASN A 16 13.34 19.99 17.44
CA ASN A 16 12.94 18.60 17.52
C ASN A 16 12.72 18.13 16.09
N SER A 17 13.70 17.43 15.51
CA SER A 17 13.51 16.68 14.29
C SER A 17 12.39 15.68 14.55
N HIS A 18 11.17 16.01 14.13
CA HIS A 18 10.10 15.03 13.99
C HIS A 18 10.56 14.06 12.91
N ALA A 19 11.24 12.99 13.34
CA ALA A 19 11.30 11.78 12.54
C ALA A 19 9.85 11.35 12.36
N SER A 20 9.28 11.55 11.17
CA SER A 20 7.99 11.01 10.81
C SER A 20 8.08 9.49 10.93
N ALA A 21 7.64 8.95 12.07
CA ALA A 21 7.33 7.55 12.20
C ALA A 21 6.35 7.26 11.06
N SER A 22 6.72 6.35 10.15
CA SER A 22 5.86 6.03 9.03
C SER A 22 4.50 5.58 9.55
N ASP A 23 3.41 6.09 8.97
CA ASP A 23 2.02 5.86 9.40
C ASP A 23 1.53 4.41 9.24
N PHE A 24 2.41 3.42 9.16
CA PHE A 24 2.07 2.03 8.98
C PHE A 24 2.00 1.28 10.32
N THR A 25 1.16 0.25 10.35
CA THR A 25 0.99 -0.68 11.46
C THR A 25 1.07 -2.11 10.93
N VAL A 26 1.93 -2.94 11.54
CA VAL A 26 1.97 -4.39 11.28
C VAL A 26 0.95 -5.11 12.16
N CYS A 27 0.18 -6.01 11.58
CA CYS A 27 -0.85 -6.78 12.29
C CYS A 27 -0.88 -8.22 11.82
N ARG A 28 -1.17 -9.14 12.75
CA ARG A 28 -1.57 -10.51 12.42
C ARG A 28 -3.10 -10.61 12.40
N SER A 29 -3.69 -10.78 11.22
CA SER A 29 -5.14 -10.89 11.05
C SER A 29 -5.50 -11.70 9.80
N THR A 30 -6.80 -11.88 9.56
CA THR A 30 -7.28 -12.20 8.21
C THR A 30 -7.52 -10.90 7.44
N TYR A 31 -7.05 -10.85 6.19
CA TYR A 31 -7.06 -9.64 5.35
C TYR A 31 -7.23 -9.99 3.86
N ALA A 32 -7.61 -9.00 3.06
CA ALA A 32 -7.62 -9.12 1.60
C ALA A 32 -6.27 -8.65 1.02
N LEU A 33 -5.58 -9.53 0.32
CA LEU A 33 -4.36 -9.24 -0.43
C LEU A 33 -4.72 -8.84 -1.86
N CYS A 34 -4.65 -7.53 -2.13
CA CYS A 34 -5.04 -6.97 -3.41
C CYS A 34 -3.87 -6.67 -4.35
N THR A 35 -2.61 -6.84 -3.95
CA THR A 35 -1.46 -6.27 -4.69
C THR A 35 -1.28 -6.80 -6.14
N THR A 36 -1.90 -7.93 -6.50
CA THR A 36 -1.93 -8.46 -7.88
C THR A 36 -3.33 -8.38 -8.52
N ALA A 37 -4.30 -7.75 -7.84
CA ALA A 37 -5.69 -7.76 -8.24
C ALA A 37 -5.93 -6.90 -9.47
N VAL A 38 -6.65 -7.47 -10.43
CA VAL A 38 -7.29 -6.72 -11.51
C VAL A 38 -8.60 -6.15 -10.99
N CYS A 39 -8.89 -4.92 -11.42
CA CYS A 39 -10.05 -4.17 -10.99
C CYS A 39 -10.93 -3.75 -12.17
N GLN A 40 -12.20 -3.52 -11.88
CA GLN A 40 -13.17 -2.98 -12.82
C GLN A 40 -13.83 -1.74 -12.23
N PRO A 41 -14.12 -0.69 -13.02
CA PRO A 41 -14.88 0.46 -12.54
C PRO A 41 -16.18 0.01 -11.87
N LEU A 42 -16.54 0.61 -10.74
CA LEU A 42 -17.77 0.28 -10.02
C LEU A 42 -18.97 0.95 -10.72
N PRO A 43 -19.93 0.18 -11.29
CA PRO A 43 -21.08 0.77 -11.97
C PRO A 43 -21.87 1.70 -11.05
N GLY A 44 -22.27 2.87 -11.57
CA GLY A 44 -23.03 3.86 -10.80
C GLY A 44 -22.23 4.63 -9.73
N LYS A 45 -20.92 4.40 -9.58
CA LYS A 45 -20.08 5.12 -8.60
C LYS A 45 -18.74 5.56 -9.19
N ALA A 46 -18.74 6.76 -9.78
CA ALA A 46 -17.53 7.37 -10.34
C ALA A 46 -16.41 7.50 -9.29
N GLY A 47 -15.16 7.32 -9.71
CA GLY A 47 -14.00 7.41 -8.83
C GLY A 47 -13.73 6.14 -7.99
N PHE A 48 -14.49 5.06 -8.20
CA PHE A 48 -14.29 3.80 -7.50
C PHE A 48 -14.19 2.62 -8.46
N ALA A 49 -13.50 1.58 -8.02
CA ALA A 49 -13.39 0.29 -8.69
C ALA A 49 -13.58 -0.85 -7.72
N THR A 50 -14.02 -1.98 -8.25
CA THR A 50 -14.09 -3.25 -7.52
C THR A 50 -12.90 -4.11 -7.94
N CYS A 51 -12.15 -4.62 -6.97
CA CYS A 51 -10.99 -5.47 -7.19
C CYS A 51 -11.19 -6.86 -6.60
N ALA A 52 -10.80 -7.89 -7.35
CA ALA A 52 -10.85 -9.28 -6.88
C ALA A 52 -9.55 -9.64 -6.16
N CYS A 53 -9.62 -9.77 -4.83
CA CYS A 53 -8.47 -9.98 -3.97
C CYS A 53 -8.47 -11.37 -3.34
N LYS A 54 -7.28 -11.87 -2.97
CA LYS A 54 -7.13 -13.14 -2.26
C LYS A 54 -7.27 -12.90 -0.76
N VAL A 55 -8.02 -13.71 -0.05
CA VAL A 55 -8.06 -13.67 1.42
C VAL A 55 -6.85 -14.44 1.97
N LYS A 56 -6.16 -13.84 2.94
CA LYS A 56 -4.97 -14.40 3.59
C LYS A 56 -5.07 -14.22 5.09
N THR A 57 -4.46 -15.13 5.83
CA THR A 57 -4.28 -15.00 7.29
C THR A 57 -2.79 -14.99 7.58
N GLY A 58 -2.34 -14.02 8.38
CA GLY A 58 -0.93 -13.85 8.72
C GLY A 58 -0.59 -12.41 9.02
N TYR A 59 0.71 -12.10 9.05
CA TYR A 59 1.18 -10.73 9.19
C TYR A 59 0.95 -9.95 7.89
N SER A 60 0.53 -8.69 8.05
CA SER A 60 0.31 -7.72 6.98
C SER A 60 0.51 -6.31 7.53
N ALA A 61 0.63 -5.32 6.64
CA ALA A 61 0.76 -3.92 7.02
C ALA A 61 -0.36 -3.06 6.39
N GLY A 62 -0.72 -1.98 7.07
CA GLY A 62 -1.60 -0.93 6.54
C GLY A 62 -1.46 0.34 7.36
N THR A 63 -2.14 1.41 6.98
CA THR A 63 -2.09 2.69 7.70
C THR A 63 -3.18 2.82 8.77
N LYS A 64 -4.22 1.98 8.71
CA LYS A 64 -5.24 1.91 9.76
C LYS A 64 -4.87 0.91 10.88
N PRO A 65 -5.38 1.14 12.11
CA PRO A 65 -5.25 0.18 13.21
C PRO A 65 -5.78 -1.21 12.82
N CYS A 66 -5.25 -2.25 13.49
CA CYS A 66 -5.69 -3.62 13.26
C CYS A 66 -7.19 -3.76 13.61
N THR A 67 -8.03 -4.04 12.62
CA THR A 67 -9.40 -4.51 12.86
C THR A 67 -9.33 -6.02 13.11
N GLY A 68 -9.20 -6.38 14.38
CA GLY A 68 -8.81 -7.70 14.86
C GLY A 68 -9.83 -8.82 14.62
N ILE A 69 -9.95 -9.30 13.39
CA ILE A 69 -10.61 -10.59 13.12
C ILE A 69 -9.54 -11.62 12.77
N ILE A 70 -9.29 -12.54 13.71
CA ILE A 70 -8.31 -13.63 13.54
C ILE A 70 -8.91 -14.75 12.65
N LYS A 71 -10.23 -15.01 12.74
CA LYS A 71 -10.96 -15.95 11.88
C LYS A 71 -12.19 -15.29 11.29
N THR A 72 -12.24 -15.15 9.97
CA THR A 72 -13.38 -14.56 9.27
C THR A 72 -14.29 -15.63 8.68
N LYS A 73 -15.61 -15.42 8.77
CA LYS A 73 -16.64 -16.22 8.09
C LYS A 73 -16.92 -15.63 6.70
N ALA A 74 -17.51 -16.44 5.82
CA ALA A 74 -17.95 -15.99 4.52
C ALA A 74 -18.97 -14.82 4.64
N GLY A 75 -18.92 -13.84 3.74
CA GLY A 75 -19.75 -12.63 3.80
C GLY A 75 -19.29 -11.56 4.80
N GLN A 76 -18.25 -11.80 5.62
CA GLN A 76 -17.71 -10.79 6.52
C GLN A 76 -16.87 -9.74 5.80
N VAL A 77 -16.80 -8.54 6.41
CA VAL A 77 -15.94 -7.46 5.95
C VAL A 77 -14.55 -7.61 6.57
N VAL A 78 -13.53 -7.60 5.72
CA VAL A 78 -12.12 -7.49 6.10
C VAL A 78 -11.50 -6.25 5.48
N SER A 79 -10.36 -5.81 6.00
CA SER A 79 -9.58 -4.75 5.38
C SER A 79 -8.60 -5.34 4.36
N SER A 80 -8.41 -4.63 3.25
CA SER A 80 -7.28 -4.89 2.36
C SER A 80 -5.98 -4.42 3.00
N ARG A 81 -4.94 -5.26 2.95
CA ARG A 81 -3.65 -5.00 3.61
C ARG A 81 -2.49 -5.38 2.70
N TYR A 82 -1.34 -4.77 2.95
CA TYR A 82 -0.12 -5.02 2.23
C TYR A 82 0.62 -6.25 2.77
N PHE A 83 1.15 -7.05 1.86
CA PHE A 83 2.17 -8.05 2.13
C PHE A 83 3.38 -7.80 1.20
N PRO A 84 4.63 -7.96 1.68
CA PRO A 84 5.83 -7.71 0.89
C PRO A 84 5.83 -8.33 -0.50
N ILE A 85 6.14 -7.50 -1.50
CA ILE A 85 6.28 -7.91 -2.89
C ILE A 85 7.74 -8.23 -3.20
N LYS A 86 7.97 -9.09 -4.21
CA LYS A 86 9.32 -9.46 -4.65
C LYS A 86 9.75 -8.75 -5.93
N ALA A 87 8.79 -8.29 -6.72
CA ALA A 87 9.05 -7.61 -7.97
C ALA A 87 7.85 -6.75 -8.37
N TYR A 88 8.09 -5.70 -9.14
CA TYR A 88 7.03 -4.91 -9.78
C TYR A 88 7.50 -4.33 -11.10
N LYS A 89 6.54 -3.93 -11.94
CA LYS A 89 6.78 -3.05 -13.10
C LYS A 89 6.34 -1.64 -12.75
N SER A 90 7.18 -0.65 -13.07
CA SER A 90 6.82 0.76 -12.92
C SER A 90 6.09 1.24 -14.17
N CYS A 91 4.99 1.95 -13.98
CA CYS A 91 4.18 2.52 -15.04
C CYS A 91 4.20 4.05 -14.92
N ALA A 92 4.59 4.71 -16.01
CA ALA A 92 4.61 6.17 -16.14
C ALA A 92 3.61 6.58 -17.23
N ASN A 93 2.34 6.73 -16.86
CA ASN A 93 1.26 7.18 -17.73
C ASN A 93 0.09 7.73 -16.90
N ASP A 94 -0.89 8.34 -17.56
CA ASP A 94 -2.01 9.04 -16.90
C ASP A 94 -3.27 8.17 -16.70
N ARG A 95 -3.15 6.85 -16.86
CA ARG A 95 -4.29 5.95 -16.67
C ARG A 95 -4.63 5.82 -15.18
N PHE A 96 -5.91 5.57 -14.93
CA PHE A 96 -6.36 5.25 -13.58
C PHE A 96 -5.80 3.90 -13.12
N TRP A 97 -5.47 3.85 -11.83
CA TRP A 97 -5.18 2.65 -11.07
C TRP A 97 -5.98 2.67 -9.76
N ALA A 98 -6.15 1.52 -9.10
CA ALA A 98 -7.00 1.40 -7.93
C ALA A 98 -6.17 1.38 -6.64
N PHE A 99 -6.36 2.35 -5.75
CA PHE A 99 -5.74 2.35 -4.43
C PHE A 99 -6.62 1.54 -3.46
N CYS A 100 -6.13 0.38 -3.05
CA CYS A 100 -6.88 -0.56 -2.20
C CYS A 100 -6.35 -0.69 -0.77
N LEU A 101 -5.26 -0.01 -0.39
CA LEU A 101 -4.72 -0.15 0.96
C LEU A 101 -5.78 0.31 1.98
N ASP A 102 -6.12 -0.55 2.94
CA ASP A 102 -7.15 -0.35 3.96
C ASP A 102 -8.57 -0.09 3.45
N SER A 103 -8.83 -0.44 2.19
CA SER A 103 -10.19 -0.51 1.65
C SER A 103 -11.01 -1.61 2.33
N PRO A 104 -12.32 -1.41 2.51
CA PRO A 104 -13.22 -2.47 2.95
C PRO A 104 -13.41 -3.50 1.85
N CYS A 105 -13.44 -4.77 2.25
CA CYS A 105 -13.55 -5.91 1.36
C CYS A 105 -14.55 -6.92 1.89
N VAL A 106 -15.49 -7.36 1.06
CA VAL A 106 -16.46 -8.39 1.43
C VAL A 106 -15.89 -9.75 1.02
N VAL A 107 -15.70 -10.65 1.98
CA VAL A 107 -15.31 -12.04 1.71
C VAL A 107 -16.43 -12.74 0.93
N ASN A 108 -16.08 -13.42 -0.16
CA ASN A 108 -17.05 -14.08 -1.01
C ASN A 108 -17.78 -15.19 -0.23
N PRO A 109 -19.13 -15.17 -0.19
CA PRO A 109 -19.91 -16.15 0.57
C PRO A 109 -19.74 -17.60 0.09
N ASN A 110 -19.43 -17.79 -1.20
CA ASN A 110 -19.27 -19.10 -1.83
C ASN A 110 -17.80 -19.57 -1.88
N ASP A 111 -16.84 -18.66 -1.67
CA ASP A 111 -15.41 -18.96 -1.70
C ASP A 111 -14.66 -18.04 -0.72
N PRO A 112 -14.46 -18.46 0.54
CA PRO A 112 -13.84 -17.61 1.56
C PRO A 112 -12.36 -17.30 1.29
N SER A 113 -11.75 -17.90 0.26
CA SER A 113 -10.40 -17.54 -0.20
C SER A 113 -10.35 -16.28 -1.07
N LYS A 114 -11.51 -15.72 -1.42
CA LYS A 114 -11.66 -14.53 -2.27
C LYS A 114 -12.42 -13.42 -1.55
N ALA A 115 -12.07 -12.18 -1.85
CA ALA A 115 -12.81 -11.01 -1.39
C ALA A 115 -12.96 -9.98 -2.52
N SER A 116 -14.05 -9.22 -2.45
CA SER A 116 -14.33 -8.10 -3.34
C SER A 116 -14.11 -6.79 -2.59
N CYS A 117 -13.14 -6.00 -3.03
CA CYS A 117 -12.77 -4.74 -2.36
C CYS A 117 -13.24 -3.54 -3.16
N ILE A 118 -13.74 -2.50 -2.48
CA ILE A 118 -14.06 -1.21 -3.10
C ILE A 118 -12.86 -0.28 -2.91
N CYS A 119 -12.22 0.07 -4.01
CA CYS A 119 -10.98 0.83 -4.05
C CYS A 119 -11.19 2.17 -4.76
N SER A 120 -10.46 3.20 -4.33
CA SER A 120 -10.50 4.50 -4.99
C SER A 120 -9.70 4.47 -6.29
N LEU A 121 -10.26 5.02 -7.36
CA LEU A 121 -9.51 5.25 -8.60
C LEU A 121 -8.64 6.49 -8.45
N VAL A 122 -7.35 6.32 -8.74
CA VAL A 122 -6.32 7.35 -8.62
C VAL A 122 -5.62 7.49 -9.97
N LYS A 123 -5.24 8.72 -10.32
CA LYS A 123 -4.34 9.05 -11.43
C LYS A 123 -3.50 10.27 -11.06
N ASN A 124 -2.48 10.60 -11.85
CA ASN A 124 -1.68 11.82 -11.70
C ASN A 124 -1.01 11.96 -10.31
N LYS A 125 -0.51 10.84 -9.76
CA LYS A 125 0.24 10.80 -8.48
C LYS A 125 1.69 10.34 -8.66
N GLY A 126 2.22 10.46 -9.88
CA GLY A 126 3.54 9.96 -10.27
C GLY A 126 3.53 8.50 -10.71
N ASN A 127 4.71 7.93 -10.88
CA ASN A 127 4.87 6.55 -11.35
C ASN A 127 4.26 5.58 -10.34
N TYR A 128 3.44 4.67 -10.86
CA TYR A 128 2.76 3.66 -10.07
C TYR A 128 3.31 2.27 -10.36
N VAL A 129 3.02 1.31 -9.47
CA VAL A 129 3.55 -0.05 -9.58
C VAL A 129 2.45 -1.05 -9.91
N ILE A 130 2.76 -2.01 -10.77
CA ILE A 130 1.91 -3.19 -10.96
C ILE A 130 2.73 -4.44 -10.70
N ILE A 131 2.10 -5.47 -10.14
CA ILE A 131 2.65 -6.83 -10.06
C ILE A 131 1.83 -7.70 -10.99
N PRO A 132 2.16 -7.72 -12.30
CA PRO A 132 1.39 -8.47 -13.26
C PRO A 132 1.71 -9.97 -13.16
N ASP A 133 0.73 -10.82 -13.45
CA ASP A 133 0.94 -12.27 -13.54
C ASP A 133 1.86 -12.65 -14.71
N SER A 134 2.06 -11.75 -15.69
CA SER A 134 2.93 -11.95 -16.85
C SER A 134 3.77 -10.72 -17.19
N HIS A 135 4.94 -10.97 -17.79
CA HIS A 135 5.95 -9.94 -18.10
C HIS A 135 5.66 -9.13 -19.38
N HIS A 136 4.42 -9.09 -19.87
CA HIS A 136 4.13 -8.43 -21.14
C HIS A 136 4.40 -6.90 -21.10
N LYS A 137 4.82 -6.35 -22.25
CA LYS A 137 5.04 -4.90 -22.42
C LYS A 137 3.78 -4.09 -22.11
N THR A 138 2.61 -4.61 -22.47
CA THR A 138 1.32 -3.92 -22.41
C THR A 138 0.67 -3.93 -21.02
N SER A 139 1.28 -4.55 -20.00
CA SER A 139 0.66 -4.67 -18.67
C SER A 139 0.34 -3.31 -18.02
N CYS A 140 1.07 -2.24 -18.34
CA CYS A 140 0.77 -0.89 -17.81
C CYS A 140 -0.46 -0.22 -18.43
N THR A 141 -0.95 -0.72 -19.57
CA THR A 141 -2.01 -0.08 -20.36
C THR A 141 -3.22 -0.98 -20.60
N SER A 142 -3.16 -2.26 -20.22
CA SER A 142 -4.20 -3.24 -20.55
C SER A 142 -5.38 -3.25 -19.59
N LYS A 143 -5.14 -3.04 -18.28
CA LYS A 143 -6.16 -3.21 -17.22
C LYS A 143 -5.97 -2.17 -16.11
N ILE A 144 -7.00 -2.00 -15.29
CA ILE A 144 -6.88 -1.29 -14.02
C ILE A 144 -6.39 -2.31 -12.98
N TYR A 145 -5.28 -1.99 -12.32
CA TYR A 145 -4.71 -2.82 -11.27
C TYR A 145 -4.86 -2.14 -9.92
N SER A 146 -4.98 -2.95 -8.87
CA SER A 146 -4.65 -2.49 -7.53
C SER A 146 -3.18 -2.10 -7.50
N SER A 147 -2.90 -0.90 -6.99
CA SER A 147 -1.60 -0.27 -7.16
C SER A 147 -1.36 0.78 -6.07
N THR A 148 -0.13 1.27 -6.03
CA THR A 148 0.33 2.41 -5.24
C THR A 148 1.48 3.09 -5.99
N THR A 149 1.99 4.23 -5.51
CA THR A 149 3.13 4.89 -6.14
C THR A 149 4.45 4.16 -5.83
N VAL A 150 5.48 4.38 -6.65
CA VAL A 150 6.83 3.88 -6.34
C VAL A 150 7.34 4.41 -4.99
N ASN A 151 6.98 5.65 -4.64
CA ASN A 151 7.33 6.25 -3.35
C ASN A 151 6.69 5.50 -2.18
N ASP A 152 5.41 5.15 -2.27
CA ASP A 152 4.72 4.42 -1.20
C ASP A 152 5.32 3.02 -0.99
N VAL A 153 5.74 2.35 -2.08
CA VAL A 153 6.49 1.07 -1.99
C VAL A 153 7.79 1.26 -1.21
N ASN A 154 8.54 2.34 -1.48
CA ASN A 154 9.78 2.63 -0.76
C ASN A 154 9.52 2.91 0.72
N GLN A 155 8.48 3.69 1.04
CA GLN A 155 8.11 4.03 2.41
C GLN A 155 7.72 2.79 3.22
N ILE A 156 6.82 1.94 2.70
CA ILE A 156 6.42 0.73 3.41
C ILE A 156 7.57 -0.28 3.49
N THR A 157 8.43 -0.35 2.46
CA THR A 157 9.64 -1.19 2.52
C THR A 157 10.59 -0.73 3.61
N ALA A 158 10.81 0.59 3.74
CA ALA A 158 11.66 1.15 4.80
C ALA A 158 11.09 0.87 6.19
N PHE A 159 9.77 1.04 6.37
CA PHE A 159 9.06 0.68 7.60
C PHE A 159 9.23 -0.80 7.96
N LEU A 160 9.05 -1.72 7.01
CA LEU A 160 9.13 -3.15 7.29
C LEU A 160 10.54 -3.64 7.60
N LYS A 161 11.61 -2.90 7.24
CA LYS A 161 12.98 -3.24 7.64
C LYS A 161 13.18 -3.24 9.16
N THR A 162 12.33 -2.52 9.91
CA THR A 162 12.40 -2.48 11.38
C THR A 162 11.51 -3.52 12.06
N HIS A 163 10.85 -4.41 11.30
CA HIS A 163 9.87 -5.37 11.81
C HIS A 163 10.29 -6.80 11.50
N THR A 164 10.48 -7.60 12.54
CA THR A 164 10.98 -8.99 12.43
C THR A 164 9.92 -9.98 11.94
N GLU A 165 8.65 -9.68 12.19
CA GLU A 165 7.50 -10.53 11.90
C GLU A 165 7.02 -10.42 10.43
N LEU A 166 7.38 -9.33 9.74
CA LEU A 166 7.03 -9.07 8.34
C LEU A 166 8.19 -8.38 7.60
N PRO A 167 9.35 -9.04 7.48
CA PRO A 167 10.50 -8.45 6.81
C PRO A 167 10.21 -8.26 5.31
N PRO A 168 10.71 -7.19 4.67
CA PRO A 168 10.55 -7.00 3.25
C PRO A 168 11.43 -7.98 2.47
N PHE A 169 11.05 -8.28 1.23
CA PHE A 169 11.93 -8.98 0.29
C PHE A 169 12.84 -7.97 -0.45
N PRO A 170 14.01 -8.40 -0.94
CA PRO A 170 14.69 -7.67 -2.01
C PRO A 170 13.77 -7.52 -3.21
N ILE A 171 13.45 -6.28 -3.59
CA ILE A 171 12.49 -5.99 -4.67
C ILE A 171 13.22 -5.84 -6.00
N LYS A 172 12.82 -6.61 -7.01
CA LYS A 172 13.29 -6.49 -8.39
C LYS A 172 12.37 -5.58 -9.21
N VAL A 173 12.92 -4.52 -9.80
CA VAL A 173 12.21 -3.70 -10.80
C VAL A 173 12.27 -4.40 -12.15
N LEU A 174 11.10 -4.76 -12.68
CA LEU A 174 10.95 -5.42 -13.97
C LEU A 174 10.99 -4.38 -15.09
N LYS A 175 11.97 -4.49 -15.99
CA LYS A 175 11.99 -3.73 -17.24
C LYS A 175 10.93 -4.32 -18.19
N GLY A 176 10.19 -3.47 -18.89
CA GLY A 176 9.42 -3.94 -20.05
C GLY A 176 10.41 -4.31 -21.15
N GLN A 177 10.71 -5.60 -21.31
CA GLN A 177 11.50 -6.09 -22.45
C GLN A 177 10.78 -5.78 -23.73
#